data_AF-A0A524DEF2-F1
#
_entry.id   AF-A0A524DEF2-F1
#
_cell.length_a   1.000
_cell.length_b   1.000
_cell.length_c   1.000
_cell.angle_alpha   90.00
_cell.angle_beta   90.00
_cell.angle_gamma   90.00
#
_symmetry.space_group_name_H-M   'P 1'
#
loop_
_entity.id
_entity.type
_entity.pdbx_description
1 polymer ?
#
loop_
_entity_poly.entity_id
_entity_poly.type
_entity_poly.pdbx_seq_one_letter_code
_entity_poly.pdbx_strand_id
1 'polypeptide(L)'
;MVKITFLGGCREVGRSGVLIESKNQEKCIIDYGIRFRGKERLPLDFDYNNLKAIALTHCHIDHSGALPFIFKNNSVPFFTNAVSLEITEILIRDMIRISNYAYPFGLKDLNKMMQYTRFLENGVRQKISEDFYISFINAGHIPGSVSILIELDNKRILYTGDINNQITNLVNPTSSSFIPEIDALITESTYVLRKHPGREDLEKNFAENIIDITENGGKVLVPAFGVARSQEALLILLKYGYEGKIFLDGLARKISTLLLNFPESLKNIKMYRKALNKAQFLSRKGRNIAKKSNGVIIAPSGMLKGGAAIGFVKSFLNDPKSAIYLIGYQVEGSPGRSLLDKGVIEFKEKYRRGYMESFKIEAKC
;
A
#
# COMPACT_ATOMS: atom_id res chain seq x y z
N MET A 1 -28.20 0.09 -20.37
CA MET A 1 -26.99 0.89 -20.63
C MET A 1 -25.96 0.52 -19.58
N VAL A 2 -24.67 0.49 -19.93
CA VAL A 2 -23.61 0.29 -18.93
C VAL A 2 -23.57 1.48 -17.97
N LYS A 3 -23.54 1.21 -16.67
CA LYS A 3 -23.50 2.25 -15.63
C LYS A 3 -22.26 2.06 -14.75
N ILE A 4 -21.56 3.15 -14.51
CA ILE A 4 -20.41 3.23 -13.61
C ILE A 4 -20.85 4.07 -12.41
N THR A 5 -20.76 3.52 -11.20
CA THR A 5 -21.06 4.24 -9.96
C THR A 5 -19.83 4.28 -9.07
N PHE A 6 -19.39 5.47 -8.71
CA PHE A 6 -18.27 5.66 -7.80
C PHE A 6 -18.78 5.69 -6.36
N LEU A 7 -18.43 4.68 -5.57
CA LEU A 7 -18.84 4.53 -4.18
C LEU A 7 -17.83 5.19 -3.21
N GLY A 8 -16.61 5.42 -3.67
CA GLY A 8 -15.57 6.13 -2.93
C GLY A 8 -14.28 6.27 -3.73
N GLY A 9 -13.34 7.08 -3.24
CA GLY A 9 -12.06 7.36 -3.92
C GLY A 9 -12.14 8.47 -4.99
N CYS A 10 -13.27 9.17 -5.11
CA CYS A 10 -13.41 10.33 -6.00
C CYS A 10 -13.22 11.64 -5.24
N ARG A 11 -12.33 12.50 -5.74
CA ARG A 11 -11.91 13.77 -5.10
C ARG A 11 -11.34 13.58 -3.69
N GLU A 12 -10.78 12.40 -3.41
CA GLU A 12 -10.15 12.03 -2.15
C GLU A 12 -9.17 10.87 -2.35
N VAL A 13 -8.35 10.58 -1.34
CA VAL A 13 -7.53 9.35 -1.26
C VAL A 13 -8.05 8.48 -0.12
N GLY A 14 -8.36 7.22 -0.42
CA GLY A 14 -8.96 6.27 0.51
C GLY A 14 -10.33 5.77 0.06
N ARG A 15 -10.74 4.61 0.62
CA ARG A 15 -12.06 3.99 0.41
C ARG A 15 -12.46 3.83 -1.07
N SER A 16 -11.51 3.47 -1.93
CA SER A 16 -11.78 3.21 -3.34
C SER A 16 -12.84 2.12 -3.50
N GLY A 17 -13.83 2.36 -4.36
CA GLY A 17 -14.84 1.38 -4.70
C GLY A 17 -15.64 1.82 -5.91
N VAL A 18 -15.64 1.00 -6.95
CA VAL A 18 -16.28 1.31 -8.24
C VAL A 18 -17.23 0.17 -8.61
N LEU A 19 -18.51 0.48 -8.72
CA LEU A 19 -19.55 -0.47 -9.13
C LEU A 19 -19.79 -0.33 -10.63
N ILE A 20 -19.63 -1.45 -11.35
CA ILE A 20 -19.93 -1.57 -12.78
C ILE A 20 -21.22 -2.39 -12.92
N GLU A 21 -22.17 -1.87 -13.67
CA GLU A 21 -23.49 -2.48 -13.87
C GLU A 21 -23.83 -2.61 -15.36
N SER A 22 -24.32 -3.78 -15.76
CA SER A 22 -24.75 -4.08 -17.13
C SER A 22 -26.15 -3.56 -17.42
N LYS A 23 -26.54 -3.58 -18.70
CA LYS A 23 -27.92 -3.31 -19.13
C LYS A 23 -28.95 -4.24 -18.47
N ASN A 24 -28.53 -5.45 -18.08
CA ASN A 24 -29.36 -6.46 -17.41
C ASN A 24 -29.20 -6.40 -15.88
N GLN A 25 -28.68 -5.29 -15.33
CA GLN A 25 -28.45 -5.05 -13.91
C GLN A 25 -27.47 -6.04 -13.25
N GLU A 26 -26.64 -6.73 -14.02
CA GLU A 26 -25.58 -7.58 -13.47
C GLU A 26 -24.44 -6.68 -13.00
N LYS A 27 -23.98 -6.90 -11.76
CA LYS A 27 -23.03 -6.00 -11.10
C LYS A 27 -21.67 -6.67 -10.89
N CYS A 28 -20.60 -5.91 -11.04
CA CYS A 28 -19.27 -6.24 -10.54
C CYS A 28 -18.72 -5.06 -9.75
N ILE A 29 -18.18 -5.34 -8.56
CA ILE A 29 -17.50 -4.34 -7.75
C ILE A 29 -16.00 -4.45 -7.97
N ILE A 30 -15.36 -3.31 -8.22
CA ILE A 30 -13.92 -3.19 -8.41
C ILE A 30 -13.36 -2.37 -7.27
N ASP A 31 -12.47 -2.99 -6.49
CA ASP A 31 -11.99 -2.52 -5.20
C ASP A 31 -13.12 -2.24 -4.18
N TYR A 32 -12.81 -2.35 -2.89
CA TYR A 32 -13.68 -1.90 -1.81
C TYR A 32 -12.83 -1.66 -0.57
N GLY A 33 -12.23 -0.48 -0.49
CA GLY A 33 -11.22 -0.15 0.51
C GLY A 33 -11.75 0.60 1.73
N ILE A 34 -10.84 1.07 2.58
CA ILE A 34 -11.19 1.99 3.66
C ILE A 34 -10.41 3.30 3.62
N ARG A 35 -11.00 4.34 4.20
CA ARG A 35 -10.34 5.59 4.52
C ARG A 35 -9.97 5.59 6.00
N PHE A 36 -8.72 5.92 6.29
CA PHE A 36 -8.21 5.91 7.66
C PHE A 36 -8.71 7.07 8.53
N ARG A 37 -9.45 8.03 7.96
CA ARG A 37 -9.91 9.27 8.60
C ARG A 37 -11.39 9.50 8.37
N GLY A 38 -11.99 10.30 9.24
CA GLY A 38 -13.41 10.61 9.22
C GLY A 38 -14.27 9.54 9.90
N LYS A 39 -15.57 9.86 10.04
CA LYS A 39 -16.61 8.95 10.51
C LYS A 39 -16.99 7.94 9.41
N GLU A 40 -17.05 8.42 8.17
CA GLU A 40 -17.26 7.60 6.98
C GLU A 40 -15.92 7.02 6.51
N ARG A 41 -15.70 5.74 6.83
CA ARG A 41 -14.48 5.03 6.46
C ARG A 41 -14.66 4.05 5.33
N LEU A 42 -15.87 3.52 5.16
CA LEU A 42 -16.18 2.59 4.09
C LEU A 42 -16.64 3.37 2.85
N PRO A 43 -16.61 2.76 1.65
CA PRO A 43 -17.31 3.27 0.49
C PRO A 43 -18.82 3.30 0.76
N LEU A 44 -19.56 4.05 -0.05
CA LEU A 44 -21.01 4.05 0.00
C LEU A 44 -21.56 2.63 -0.23
N ASP A 45 -22.52 2.24 0.61
CA ASP A 45 -23.19 0.95 0.44
C ASP A 45 -24.06 0.96 -0.82
N PHE A 46 -24.34 -0.22 -1.36
CA PHE A 46 -25.07 -0.38 -2.62
C PHE A 46 -25.96 -1.62 -2.58
N ASP A 47 -26.88 -1.71 -3.53
CA ASP A 47 -27.75 -2.87 -3.67
C ASP A 47 -26.96 -4.08 -4.21
N TYR A 48 -26.83 -5.11 -3.39
CA TYR A 48 -26.15 -6.37 -3.73
C TYR A 48 -26.93 -7.27 -4.69
N ASN A 49 -28.21 -6.97 -5.00
CA ASN A 49 -28.98 -7.77 -5.95
C ASN A 49 -28.23 -7.90 -7.28
N ASN A 50 -28.13 -9.13 -7.77
CA ASN A 50 -27.45 -9.47 -9.02
C ASN A 50 -25.96 -9.10 -9.06
N LEU A 51 -25.30 -8.98 -7.90
CA LEU A 51 -23.84 -8.96 -7.80
C LEU A 51 -23.28 -10.31 -8.28
N LYS A 52 -22.45 -10.27 -9.33
CA LYS A 52 -21.87 -11.46 -9.94
C LYS A 52 -20.45 -11.73 -9.48
N ALA A 53 -19.67 -10.68 -9.25
CA ALA A 53 -18.26 -10.81 -8.89
C ALA A 53 -17.71 -9.57 -8.21
N ILE A 54 -16.55 -9.76 -7.58
CA ILE A 54 -15.72 -8.73 -6.98
C ILE A 54 -14.33 -8.89 -7.58
N ALA A 55 -13.65 -7.81 -7.95
CA ALA A 55 -12.25 -7.87 -8.36
C ALA A 55 -11.40 -6.84 -7.60
N LEU A 56 -10.18 -7.21 -7.23
CA LEU A 56 -9.24 -6.35 -6.48
C LEU A 56 -7.99 -6.06 -7.31
N THR A 57 -7.66 -4.77 -7.43
CA THR A 57 -6.45 -4.31 -8.11
C THR A 57 -5.18 -4.67 -7.35
N HIS A 58 -5.14 -4.38 -6.05
CA HIS A 58 -3.95 -4.63 -5.23
C HIS A 58 -4.26 -4.62 -3.73
N CYS A 59 -3.29 -5.04 -2.93
CA CYS A 59 -3.52 -5.33 -1.52
C CYS A 59 -3.66 -4.12 -0.58
N HIS A 60 -3.40 -2.88 -1.00
CA HIS A 60 -3.46 -1.74 -0.08
C HIS A 60 -4.87 -1.57 0.51
N ILE A 61 -4.90 -1.12 1.76
CA ILE A 61 -6.11 -1.12 2.59
C ILE A 61 -7.17 -0.11 2.10
N ASP A 62 -6.75 0.92 1.40
CA ASP A 62 -7.63 1.86 0.69
C ASP A 62 -8.26 1.30 -0.59
N HIS A 63 -7.88 0.09 -1.01
CA HIS A 63 -8.50 -0.67 -2.10
C HIS A 63 -9.12 -2.00 -1.63
N SER A 64 -8.57 -2.63 -0.59
CA SER A 64 -8.98 -3.97 -0.14
C SER A 64 -9.70 -3.99 1.21
N GLY A 65 -9.51 -2.95 2.02
CA GLY A 65 -9.75 -3.01 3.46
C GLY A 65 -11.21 -3.22 3.89
N ALA A 66 -12.20 -2.87 3.06
CA ALA A 66 -13.61 -3.05 3.36
C ALA A 66 -14.23 -4.27 2.66
N LEU A 67 -13.50 -4.99 1.79
CA LEU A 67 -14.01 -6.16 1.07
C LEU A 67 -14.72 -7.19 1.97
N PRO A 68 -14.23 -7.52 3.19
CA PRO A 68 -14.93 -8.46 4.07
C PRO A 68 -16.38 -8.03 4.39
N PHE A 69 -16.70 -6.74 4.36
CA PHE A 69 -18.05 -6.24 4.59
C PHE A 69 -19.07 -6.84 3.61
N ILE A 70 -18.70 -6.93 2.33
CA ILE A 70 -19.57 -7.48 1.27
C ILE A 70 -19.87 -8.96 1.56
N PHE A 71 -18.89 -9.71 2.07
CA PHE A 71 -19.01 -11.14 2.33
C PHE A 71 -19.86 -11.50 3.54
N LYS A 72 -20.30 -10.55 4.36
CA LYS A 72 -21.24 -10.83 5.47
C LYS A 72 -22.46 -11.59 4.97
N ASN A 73 -23.07 -11.08 3.90
CA ASN A 73 -24.33 -11.58 3.36
C ASN A 73 -24.21 -12.08 1.91
N ASN A 74 -23.03 -12.00 1.30
CA ASN A 74 -22.80 -12.44 -0.08
C ASN A 74 -21.76 -13.56 -0.16
N SER A 75 -21.81 -14.30 -1.27
CA SER A 75 -20.99 -15.49 -1.56
C SER A 75 -20.60 -15.52 -3.04
N VAL A 76 -20.19 -14.37 -3.56
CA VAL A 76 -19.83 -14.19 -4.97
C VAL A 76 -18.33 -14.43 -5.19
N PRO A 77 -17.91 -14.87 -6.39
CA PRO A 77 -16.49 -14.98 -6.75
C PRO A 77 -15.70 -13.70 -6.48
N PHE A 78 -14.55 -13.84 -5.84
CA PHE A 78 -13.59 -12.78 -5.59
C PHE A 78 -12.32 -12.97 -6.42
N PHE A 79 -12.13 -12.15 -7.45
CA PHE A 79 -10.99 -12.20 -8.34
C PHE A 79 -9.81 -11.36 -7.84
N THR A 80 -8.66 -12.01 -7.66
CA THR A 80 -7.38 -11.36 -7.35
C THR A 80 -6.23 -12.32 -7.74
N ASN A 81 -5.00 -12.01 -7.36
CA ASN A 81 -3.85 -12.90 -7.51
C ASN A 81 -3.29 -13.33 -6.14
N ALA A 82 -2.46 -14.38 -6.13
CA ALA A 82 -1.98 -15.01 -4.90
C ALA A 82 -1.22 -14.06 -3.97
N VAL A 83 -0.31 -13.24 -4.53
CA VAL A 83 0.48 -12.29 -3.71
C VAL A 83 -0.41 -11.18 -3.14
N SER A 84 -1.37 -10.65 -3.91
CA SER A 84 -2.31 -9.65 -3.41
C SER A 84 -3.23 -10.23 -2.34
N LEU A 85 -3.71 -11.47 -2.47
CA LEU A 85 -4.55 -12.13 -1.47
C LEU A 85 -3.84 -12.29 -0.12
N GLU A 86 -2.64 -12.88 -0.12
CA GLU A 86 -1.85 -13.13 1.09
C GLU A 86 -1.52 -11.85 1.84
N ILE A 87 -1.12 -10.80 1.11
CA ILE A 87 -0.81 -9.51 1.72
C ILE A 87 -2.10 -8.84 2.21
N THR A 88 -3.21 -8.90 1.46
CA THR A 88 -4.51 -8.35 1.87
C THR A 88 -4.95 -8.95 3.20
N GLU A 89 -4.85 -10.27 3.36
CA GLU A 89 -5.19 -10.93 4.61
C GLU A 89 -4.35 -10.40 5.78
N ILE A 90 -3.03 -10.28 5.60
CA ILE A 90 -2.11 -9.75 6.62
C ILE A 90 -2.50 -8.32 7.00
N LEU A 91 -2.76 -7.47 6.00
CA LEU A 91 -3.05 -6.06 6.23
C LEU A 91 -4.41 -5.88 6.91
N ILE A 92 -5.45 -6.61 6.50
CA ILE A 92 -6.79 -6.50 7.10
C ILE A 92 -6.76 -7.03 8.54
N ARG A 93 -6.08 -8.16 8.80
CA ARG A 93 -5.91 -8.67 10.17
C ARG A 93 -5.19 -7.66 11.06
N ASP A 94 -4.13 -7.02 10.57
CA ASP A 94 -3.42 -5.99 11.32
C ASP A 94 -4.30 -4.76 11.55
N MET A 95 -5.00 -4.29 10.52
CA MET A 95 -5.94 -3.17 10.58
C MET A 95 -7.01 -3.39 11.65
N ILE A 96 -7.68 -4.55 11.66
CA ILE A 96 -8.70 -4.89 12.67
C ILE A 96 -8.07 -4.92 14.08
N ARG A 97 -6.85 -5.45 14.21
CA ARG A 97 -6.16 -5.56 15.50
C ARG A 97 -5.73 -4.21 16.09
N ILE A 98 -5.22 -3.30 15.26
CA ILE A 98 -4.62 -2.04 15.74
C ILE A 98 -5.61 -0.86 15.76
N SER A 99 -6.72 -0.98 15.05
CA SER A 99 -7.72 0.07 14.93
C SER A 99 -8.63 0.10 16.16
N ASN A 100 -8.83 1.28 16.74
CA ASN A 100 -9.88 1.51 17.75
C ASN A 100 -11.27 1.74 17.13
N TYR A 101 -11.38 1.67 15.79
CA TYR A 101 -12.66 1.78 15.09
C TYR A 101 -13.30 0.41 14.96
N ALA A 102 -14.55 0.29 15.43
CA ALA A 102 -15.35 -0.90 15.26
C ALA A 102 -15.84 -0.98 13.81
N TYR A 103 -15.11 -1.73 12.98
CA TYR A 103 -15.54 -2.01 11.62
C TYR A 103 -16.80 -2.89 11.64
N PRO A 104 -17.73 -2.71 10.68
CA PRO A 104 -18.97 -3.50 10.64
C PRO A 104 -18.75 -4.95 10.15
N PHE A 105 -17.52 -5.45 10.13
CA PHE A 105 -17.08 -6.78 9.72
C PHE A 105 -15.92 -7.24 10.61
N GLY A 106 -15.68 -8.56 10.65
CA GLY A 106 -14.63 -9.16 11.47
C GLY A 106 -13.86 -10.27 10.76
N LEU A 107 -13.09 -11.04 11.55
CA LEU A 107 -12.26 -12.13 11.02
C LEU A 107 -13.08 -13.25 10.38
N LYS A 108 -14.33 -13.46 10.81
CA LYS A 108 -15.24 -14.43 10.20
C LYS A 108 -15.53 -14.06 8.74
N ASP A 109 -15.80 -12.78 8.48
CA ASP A 109 -16.14 -12.29 7.14
C ASP A 109 -14.89 -12.25 6.25
N LEU A 110 -13.72 -11.94 6.83
CA LEU A 110 -12.44 -12.07 6.14
C LEU A 110 -12.18 -13.52 5.72
N ASN A 111 -12.32 -14.47 6.65
CA ASN A 111 -12.13 -15.89 6.33
C ASN A 111 -13.12 -16.35 5.25
N LYS A 112 -14.37 -15.87 5.29
CA LYS A 112 -15.35 -16.16 4.23
C LYS A 112 -14.90 -15.58 2.90
N MET A 113 -14.50 -14.30 2.83
CA MET A 113 -13.93 -13.69 1.61
C MET A 113 -12.83 -14.56 1.01
N MET A 114 -11.89 -15.05 1.83
CA MET A 114 -10.79 -15.91 1.37
C MET A 114 -11.30 -17.20 0.70
N GLN A 115 -12.37 -17.83 1.22
CA GLN A 115 -12.95 -19.05 0.65
C GLN A 115 -13.56 -18.87 -0.74
N TYR A 116 -14.03 -17.65 -1.07
CA TYR A 116 -14.62 -17.33 -2.36
C TYR A 116 -13.61 -16.79 -3.38
N THR A 117 -12.32 -16.81 -3.05
CA THR A 117 -11.27 -16.34 -3.95
C THR A 117 -11.18 -17.20 -5.21
N ARG A 118 -10.95 -16.54 -6.33
CA ARG A 118 -10.61 -17.11 -7.63
C ARG A 118 -9.37 -16.38 -8.13
N PHE A 119 -8.29 -17.12 -8.36
CA PHE A 119 -7.07 -16.52 -8.87
C PHE A 119 -7.22 -16.24 -10.36
N LEU A 120 -6.87 -15.02 -10.76
CA LEU A 120 -6.85 -14.61 -12.16
C LEU A 120 -5.43 -14.18 -12.53
N GLU A 121 -4.90 -14.80 -13.58
CA GLU A 121 -3.59 -14.47 -14.14
C GLU A 121 -3.68 -13.25 -15.07
N ASN A 122 -2.57 -12.54 -15.22
CA ASN A 122 -2.49 -11.41 -16.14
C ASN A 122 -2.74 -11.85 -17.59
N GLY A 123 -3.53 -11.09 -18.32
CA GLY A 123 -3.88 -11.34 -19.73
C GLY A 123 -4.98 -12.38 -19.95
N VAL A 124 -5.40 -13.11 -18.91
CA VAL A 124 -6.50 -14.09 -19.03
C VAL A 124 -7.84 -13.36 -19.06
N ARG A 125 -8.64 -13.64 -20.09
CA ARG A 125 -9.99 -13.12 -20.26
C ARG A 125 -11.00 -13.98 -19.49
N GLN A 126 -11.39 -13.53 -18.31
CA GLN A 126 -12.29 -14.25 -17.42
C GLN A 126 -13.75 -13.85 -17.66
N LYS A 127 -14.62 -14.84 -17.94
CA LYS A 127 -16.07 -14.64 -18.02
C LYS A 127 -16.67 -14.49 -16.61
N ILE A 128 -17.44 -13.43 -16.39
CA ILE A 128 -18.25 -13.19 -15.19
C ILE A 128 -19.69 -13.67 -15.42
N SER A 129 -20.28 -13.30 -16.55
CA SER A 129 -21.61 -13.69 -17.01
C SER A 129 -21.70 -13.53 -18.54
N GLU A 130 -22.90 -13.63 -19.12
CA GLU A 130 -23.08 -13.42 -20.56
C GLU A 130 -22.72 -11.98 -20.93
N ASP A 131 -21.87 -11.81 -21.94
CA ASP A 131 -21.34 -10.51 -22.37
C ASP A 131 -20.63 -9.67 -21.29
N PHE A 132 -20.16 -10.30 -20.19
CA PHE A 132 -19.43 -9.62 -19.12
C PHE A 132 -18.13 -10.36 -18.78
N TYR A 133 -16.99 -9.70 -19.00
CA TYR A 133 -15.66 -10.24 -18.79
C TYR A 133 -14.76 -9.27 -18.05
N ILE A 134 -13.77 -9.81 -17.35
CA ILE A 134 -12.66 -9.06 -16.77
C ILE A 134 -11.32 -9.69 -17.15
N SER A 135 -10.29 -8.87 -17.27
CA SER A 135 -8.91 -9.29 -17.48
C SER A 135 -7.96 -8.46 -16.63
N PHE A 136 -6.90 -9.07 -16.12
CA PHE A 136 -5.86 -8.36 -15.37
C PHE A 136 -4.71 -7.94 -16.27
N ILE A 137 -4.18 -6.74 -16.02
CA ILE A 137 -3.02 -6.17 -16.70
C ILE A 137 -2.08 -5.68 -15.61
N ASN A 138 -0.77 -5.95 -15.69
CA ASN A 138 0.17 -5.49 -14.68
C ASN A 138 0.12 -3.95 -14.53
N ALA A 139 -0.13 -3.46 -13.32
CA ALA A 139 -0.18 -2.02 -13.00
C ALA A 139 1.20 -1.43 -12.68
N GLY A 140 2.20 -2.26 -12.39
CA GLY A 140 3.57 -1.83 -12.06
C GLY A 140 3.71 -1.01 -10.77
N HIS A 141 2.67 -0.96 -9.95
CA HIS A 141 2.62 -0.17 -8.72
C HIS A 141 3.29 -0.88 -7.54
N ILE A 142 2.87 -2.12 -7.24
CA ILE A 142 3.42 -2.98 -6.18
C ILE A 142 3.40 -4.46 -6.61
N PRO A 143 4.08 -5.39 -5.91
CA PRO A 143 4.01 -6.81 -6.25
C PRO A 143 2.56 -7.31 -6.30
N GLY A 144 2.14 -7.79 -7.48
CA GLY A 144 0.79 -8.24 -7.76
C GLY A 144 -0.26 -7.15 -7.99
N SER A 145 0.13 -5.88 -8.16
CA SER A 145 -0.82 -4.85 -8.56
C SER A 145 -1.26 -5.06 -10.01
N VAL A 146 -2.56 -4.96 -10.25
CA VAL A 146 -3.16 -5.07 -11.58
C VAL A 146 -4.11 -3.91 -11.85
N SER A 147 -4.13 -3.46 -13.10
CA SER A 147 -5.26 -2.76 -13.71
C SER A 147 -6.26 -3.79 -14.23
N ILE A 148 -7.54 -3.44 -14.25
CA ILE A 148 -8.62 -4.35 -14.59
C ILE A 148 -9.31 -3.81 -15.85
N LEU A 149 -9.18 -4.56 -16.94
CA LEU A 149 -9.94 -4.34 -18.17
C LEU A 149 -11.28 -5.05 -18.01
N ILE A 150 -12.36 -4.31 -18.20
CA ILE A 150 -13.73 -4.77 -18.09
C ILE A 150 -14.34 -4.72 -19.48
N GLU A 151 -14.88 -5.83 -19.97
CA GLU A 151 -15.64 -5.88 -21.20
C GLU A 151 -17.09 -6.23 -20.89
N LEU A 152 -18.01 -5.30 -21.15
CA LEU A 152 -19.42 -5.42 -20.78
C LEU A 152 -20.31 -4.75 -21.81
N ASP A 153 -21.33 -5.45 -22.31
CA ASP A 153 -22.31 -4.90 -23.27
C ASP A 153 -21.65 -4.20 -24.48
N ASN A 154 -20.62 -4.83 -25.07
CA ASN A 154 -19.80 -4.29 -26.17
C ASN A 154 -19.04 -3.00 -25.82
N LYS A 155 -18.83 -2.71 -24.53
CA LYS A 155 -18.00 -1.61 -24.04
C LYS A 155 -16.77 -2.14 -23.33
N ARG A 156 -15.66 -1.41 -23.47
CA ARG A 156 -14.39 -1.69 -22.80
C ARG A 156 -14.02 -0.56 -21.85
N ILE A 157 -13.92 -0.88 -20.57
CA ILE A 157 -13.58 0.06 -19.51
C ILE A 157 -12.28 -0.40 -18.88
N LEU A 158 -11.27 0.46 -18.83
CA LEU A 158 -10.04 0.18 -18.08
C LEU A 158 -10.08 0.92 -16.75
N TYR A 159 -10.05 0.17 -15.64
CA TYR A 159 -9.81 0.73 -14.31
C TYR A 159 -8.36 0.47 -13.91
N THR A 160 -7.60 1.55 -13.69
CA THR A 160 -6.15 1.39 -13.49
C THR A 160 -5.80 0.88 -12.10
N GLY A 161 -6.62 1.19 -11.09
CA GLY A 161 -6.14 1.21 -9.70
C GLY A 161 -4.99 2.21 -9.54
N ASP A 162 -4.13 1.96 -8.57
CA ASP A 162 -2.84 2.65 -8.49
C ASP A 162 -1.89 2.09 -9.54
N ILE A 163 -1.23 2.96 -10.31
CA ILE A 163 -0.37 2.55 -11.42
C ILE A 163 0.99 3.22 -11.39
N ASN A 164 1.96 2.58 -12.04
CA ASN A 164 3.25 3.18 -12.28
C ASN A 164 3.85 2.64 -13.59
N ASN A 165 4.12 3.56 -14.52
CA ASN A 165 4.76 3.29 -15.80
C ASN A 165 6.28 3.51 -15.78
N GLN A 166 6.84 3.97 -14.65
CA GLN A 166 8.28 4.12 -14.49
C GLN A 166 8.93 2.85 -13.96
N ILE A 167 10.11 2.53 -14.48
CA ILE A 167 10.94 1.43 -14.01
C ILE A 167 11.23 1.60 -12.52
N THR A 168 11.02 0.56 -11.72
CA THR A 168 11.39 0.52 -10.29
C THR A 168 12.46 -0.53 -10.02
N ASN A 169 12.96 -0.61 -8.79
CA ASN A 169 13.85 -1.70 -8.39
C ASN A 169 13.05 -2.95 -7.98
N LEU A 170 11.85 -2.79 -7.40
CA LEU A 170 11.04 -3.88 -6.89
C LEU A 170 10.19 -4.59 -7.94
N VAL A 171 9.52 -3.82 -8.82
CA VAL A 171 8.57 -4.34 -9.82
C VAL A 171 8.81 -3.76 -11.22
N ASN A 172 8.35 -4.49 -12.24
CA ASN A 172 8.34 -4.02 -13.61
C ASN A 172 7.23 -2.97 -13.81
N PRO A 173 7.45 -1.93 -14.65
CA PRO A 173 6.42 -0.94 -14.94
C PRO A 173 5.20 -1.57 -15.63
N THR A 174 4.07 -0.86 -15.60
CA THR A 174 2.97 -1.18 -16.51
C THR A 174 3.39 -0.97 -17.97
N SER A 175 2.76 -1.70 -18.88
CA SER A 175 2.94 -1.55 -20.32
C SER A 175 1.59 -1.35 -21.00
N SER A 176 1.49 -0.30 -21.81
CA SER A 176 0.30 -0.03 -22.62
C SER A 176 0.20 -0.92 -23.86
N SER A 177 1.25 -1.66 -24.23
CA SER A 177 1.32 -2.42 -25.49
C SER A 177 0.26 -3.52 -25.62
N PHE A 178 -0.36 -3.93 -24.52
CA PHE A 178 -1.35 -5.01 -24.46
C PHE A 178 -2.77 -4.51 -24.18
N ILE A 179 -2.96 -3.18 -24.13
CA ILE A 179 -4.25 -2.57 -23.85
C ILE A 179 -5.00 -2.39 -25.19
N PRO A 180 -6.16 -3.03 -25.39
CA PRO A 180 -6.96 -2.82 -26.60
C PRO A 180 -7.55 -1.41 -26.62
N GLU A 181 -8.17 -1.03 -27.73
CA GLU A 181 -9.00 0.18 -27.77
C GLU A 181 -10.09 0.11 -26.69
N ILE A 182 -10.21 1.18 -25.91
CA ILE A 182 -11.11 1.30 -24.75
C ILE A 182 -12.11 2.44 -24.96
N ASP A 183 -13.35 2.25 -24.51
CA ASP A 183 -14.38 3.29 -24.53
C ASP A 183 -14.25 4.25 -23.34
N ALA A 184 -13.71 3.78 -22.20
CA ALA A 184 -13.55 4.58 -21.00
C ALA A 184 -12.31 4.18 -20.19
N LEU A 185 -11.64 5.20 -19.63
CA LEU A 185 -10.52 5.06 -18.71
C LEU A 185 -10.90 5.65 -17.35
N ILE A 186 -10.78 4.86 -16.30
CA ILE A 186 -10.86 5.30 -14.92
C ILE A 186 -9.47 5.18 -14.32
N THR A 187 -8.84 6.31 -14.01
CA THR A 187 -7.44 6.33 -13.54
C THR A 187 -7.25 7.13 -12.25
N GLU A 188 -6.21 6.79 -11.50
CA GLU A 188 -5.81 7.54 -10.32
C GLU A 188 -5.33 8.95 -10.68
N SER A 189 -5.31 9.84 -9.69
CA SER A 189 -4.87 11.23 -9.85
C SER A 189 -3.98 11.71 -8.71
N THR A 190 -3.29 10.78 -8.02
CA THR A 190 -2.55 11.05 -6.77
C THR A 190 -1.52 12.15 -6.92
N TYR A 191 -0.87 12.22 -8.09
CA TYR A 191 0.22 13.15 -8.38
C TYR A 191 -0.03 14.06 -9.59
N VAL A 192 -1.27 14.21 -10.06
CA VAL A 192 -1.57 14.91 -11.32
C VAL A 192 -1.05 16.36 -11.36
N LEU A 193 -0.93 17.01 -10.19
CA LEU A 193 -0.43 18.39 -10.05
C LEU A 193 1.07 18.47 -9.66
N ARG A 194 1.81 17.37 -9.67
CA ARG A 194 3.22 17.33 -9.25
C ARG A 194 4.12 16.82 -10.38
N LYS A 195 5.18 17.57 -10.67
CA LYS A 195 6.31 17.07 -11.46
C LYS A 195 7.27 16.37 -10.53
N HIS A 196 7.57 15.10 -10.82
CA HIS A 196 8.60 14.35 -10.11
C HIS A 196 9.96 14.59 -10.78
N PRO A 197 11.04 14.76 -9.99
CA PRO A 197 12.40 14.67 -10.52
C PRO A 197 12.66 13.31 -11.15
N GLY A 198 13.74 13.22 -11.94
CA GLY A 198 14.20 11.96 -12.50
C GLY A 198 14.34 10.89 -11.43
N ARG A 199 13.85 9.68 -11.68
CA ARG A 199 13.86 8.62 -10.67
C ARG A 199 15.28 8.28 -10.23
N GLU A 200 16.22 8.23 -11.16
CA GLU A 200 17.63 7.94 -10.84
C GLU A 200 18.21 8.99 -9.90
N ASP A 201 17.94 10.27 -10.14
CA ASP A 201 18.35 11.37 -9.26
C ASP A 201 17.73 11.24 -7.87
N LEU A 202 16.43 10.90 -7.78
CA LEU A 202 15.76 10.68 -6.49
C LEU A 202 16.38 9.52 -5.72
N GLU A 203 16.67 8.41 -6.38
CA GLU A 203 17.28 7.24 -5.75
C GLU A 203 18.71 7.54 -5.30
N LYS A 204 19.48 8.23 -6.14
CA LYS A 204 20.85 8.66 -5.85
C LYS A 204 20.89 9.60 -4.64
N ASN A 205 20.10 10.68 -4.68
CA ASN A 205 20.00 11.64 -3.57
C ASN A 205 19.55 10.96 -2.27
N PHE A 206 18.60 10.04 -2.34
CA PHE A 206 18.17 9.27 -1.15
C PHE A 206 19.32 8.46 -0.54
N ALA A 207 20.08 7.74 -1.37
CA ALA A 207 21.18 6.93 -0.89
C ALA A 207 22.37 7.77 -0.39
N GLU A 208 22.78 8.80 -1.15
CA GLU A 208 23.90 9.68 -0.81
C GLU A 208 23.64 10.43 0.50
N ASN A 209 22.44 11.00 0.68
CA ASN A 209 22.08 11.66 1.93
C ASN A 209 22.12 10.69 3.12
N ILE A 210 21.67 9.45 2.93
CA ILE A 210 21.72 8.43 3.99
C ILE A 210 23.16 8.08 4.34
N ILE A 211 24.01 7.85 3.33
CA ILE A 211 25.43 7.53 3.52
C ILE A 211 26.09 8.66 4.33
N ASP A 212 25.97 9.90 3.87
CA ASP A 212 26.56 11.08 4.51
C ASP A 212 26.12 11.23 5.97
N ILE A 213 24.82 11.12 6.25
CA ILE A 213 24.29 11.20 7.62
C ILE A 213 24.91 10.11 8.52
N THR A 214 24.98 8.88 8.02
CA THR A 214 25.45 7.75 8.84
C THR A 214 26.96 7.73 9.03
N GLU A 215 27.74 8.18 8.03
CA GLU A 215 29.20 8.32 8.11
C GLU A 215 29.61 9.43 9.09
N ASN A 216 28.82 10.50 9.18
CA ASN A 216 29.00 11.56 10.17
C ASN A 216 28.53 11.19 11.61
N GLY A 217 28.17 9.92 11.81
CA GLY A 217 27.81 9.34 13.11
C GLY A 217 26.34 9.49 13.48
N GLY A 218 25.49 9.91 12.53
CA GLY A 218 24.05 9.95 12.68
C GLY A 218 23.36 8.60 12.40
N LYS A 219 22.04 8.63 12.49
CA LYS A 219 21.16 7.53 12.05
C LYS A 219 20.01 8.10 11.24
N VAL A 220 19.44 7.27 10.38
CA VAL A 220 18.29 7.64 9.54
C VAL A 220 17.09 6.75 9.83
N LEU A 221 15.95 7.37 10.12
CA LEU A 221 14.66 6.70 10.14
C LEU A 221 14.01 6.91 8.79
N VAL A 222 13.61 5.82 8.13
CA VAL A 222 12.83 5.83 6.89
C VAL A 222 11.43 5.30 7.19
N PRO A 223 10.45 6.18 7.47
CA PRO A 223 9.07 5.77 7.61
C PRO A 223 8.55 5.27 6.26
N ALA A 224 8.22 3.99 6.18
CA ALA A 224 7.79 3.37 4.92
C ALA A 224 6.61 2.42 5.14
N PHE A 225 5.75 2.29 4.13
CA PHE A 225 4.69 1.27 4.17
C PHE A 225 5.28 -0.14 4.22
N GLY A 226 4.59 -1.05 4.90
CA GLY A 226 5.06 -2.43 5.05
C GLY A 226 5.15 -3.17 3.71
N VAL A 227 4.37 -2.74 2.72
CA VAL A 227 4.39 -3.24 1.33
C VAL A 227 5.05 -2.19 0.44
N ALA A 228 5.80 -2.68 -0.54
CA ALA A 228 6.53 -1.95 -1.57
C ALA A 228 7.57 -0.94 -1.10
N ARG A 229 7.19 0.14 -0.41
CA ARG A 229 8.12 1.25 -0.12
C ARG A 229 9.28 0.85 0.78
N SER A 230 9.05 -0.03 1.76
CA SER A 230 10.14 -0.56 2.60
C SER A 230 11.13 -1.40 1.79
N GLN A 231 10.61 -2.21 0.87
CA GLN A 231 11.40 -3.10 0.01
C GLN A 231 12.17 -2.31 -1.05
N GLU A 232 11.53 -1.31 -1.65
CA GLU A 232 12.16 -0.41 -2.62
C GLU A 232 13.32 0.36 -1.97
N ALA A 233 13.13 0.92 -0.78
CA ALA A 233 14.19 1.61 -0.04
C ALA A 233 15.40 0.70 0.21
N LEU A 234 15.15 -0.55 0.58
CA LEU A 234 16.21 -1.53 0.80
C LEU A 234 16.98 -1.87 -0.48
N LEU A 235 16.27 -2.00 -1.60
CA LEU A 235 16.88 -2.23 -2.91
C LEU A 235 17.70 -1.03 -3.38
N ILE A 236 17.24 0.20 -3.15
CA ILE A 236 17.99 1.43 -3.47
C ILE A 236 19.28 1.50 -2.65
N LEU A 237 19.22 1.27 -1.34
CA LEU A 237 20.42 1.22 -0.48
C LEU A 237 21.43 0.17 -0.95
N LEU A 238 20.95 -0.99 -1.42
CA LEU A 238 21.81 -2.00 -2.02
C LEU A 238 22.41 -1.54 -3.35
N LYS A 239 21.60 -0.94 -4.23
CA LYS A 239 22.00 -0.46 -5.57
C LYS A 239 23.12 0.58 -5.49
N TYR A 240 23.04 1.50 -4.52
CA TYR A 240 24.01 2.58 -4.33
C TYR A 240 25.07 2.27 -3.25
N GLY A 241 25.22 1.00 -2.87
CA GLY A 241 26.39 0.56 -2.11
C GLY A 241 26.44 0.94 -0.63
N TYR A 242 25.33 1.35 0.01
CA TYR A 242 25.33 1.71 1.44
C TYR A 242 25.81 0.54 2.33
N GLU A 243 26.95 0.64 3.01
CA GLU A 243 27.57 -0.48 3.75
C GLU A 243 27.19 -0.57 5.24
N GLY A 244 26.57 0.48 5.78
CA GLY A 244 26.18 0.53 7.18
C GLY A 244 25.07 -0.45 7.57
N LYS A 245 24.72 -0.47 8.86
CA LYS A 245 23.64 -1.32 9.37
C LYS A 245 22.30 -0.86 8.79
N ILE A 246 21.49 -1.82 8.33
CA ILE A 246 20.10 -1.61 7.93
C ILE A 246 19.21 -2.44 8.85
N PHE A 247 18.23 -1.81 9.49
CA PHE A 247 17.26 -2.46 10.35
C PHE A 247 15.87 -2.39 9.73
N LEU A 248 15.16 -3.51 9.69
CA LEU A 248 13.80 -3.60 9.19
C LEU A 248 12.84 -4.00 10.32
N ASP A 249 11.73 -3.29 10.50
CA ASP A 249 10.75 -3.56 11.57
C ASP A 249 9.28 -3.57 11.08
N GLY A 250 8.37 -3.92 11.98
CA GLY A 250 6.93 -3.91 11.76
C GLY A 250 6.49 -4.97 10.76
N LEU A 251 5.39 -4.67 10.06
CA LEU A 251 4.86 -5.53 8.99
C LEU A 251 5.83 -5.66 7.81
N ALA A 252 6.74 -4.69 7.62
CA ALA A 252 7.71 -4.75 6.53
C ALA A 252 8.56 -6.02 6.59
N ARG A 253 8.93 -6.51 7.78
CA ARG A 253 9.60 -7.80 7.94
C ARG A 253 8.78 -8.96 7.39
N LYS A 254 7.52 -9.08 7.84
CA LYS A 254 6.63 -10.20 7.48
C LYS A 254 6.37 -10.21 5.97
N ILE A 255 6.03 -9.05 5.40
CA ILE A 255 5.78 -8.91 3.96
C ILE A 255 7.05 -9.16 3.17
N SER A 256 8.20 -8.68 3.64
CA SER A 256 9.46 -8.89 2.93
C SER A 256 9.82 -10.36 2.79
N THR A 257 9.63 -11.15 3.86
CA THR A 257 9.80 -12.60 3.83
C THR A 257 8.75 -13.27 2.94
N LEU A 258 7.48 -12.87 3.04
CA LEU A 258 6.40 -13.43 2.22
C LEU A 258 6.67 -13.31 0.72
N LEU A 259 7.18 -12.17 0.26
CA LEU A 259 7.47 -11.92 -1.15
C LEU A 259 8.51 -12.88 -1.75
N LEU A 260 9.34 -13.54 -0.92
CA LEU A 260 10.27 -14.58 -1.40
C LEU A 260 9.54 -15.81 -1.98
N ASN A 261 8.29 -16.03 -1.58
CA ASN A 261 7.44 -17.11 -2.09
C ASN A 261 6.78 -16.76 -3.43
N PHE A 262 6.90 -15.50 -3.88
CA PHE A 262 6.29 -14.99 -5.12
C PHE A 262 7.34 -14.35 -6.03
N PRO A 263 8.36 -15.09 -6.50
CA PRO A 263 9.47 -14.52 -7.26
C PRO A 263 9.03 -13.81 -8.55
N GLU A 264 7.97 -14.31 -9.22
CA GLU A 264 7.40 -13.71 -10.44
C GLU A 264 6.77 -12.33 -10.22
N SER A 265 6.44 -12.00 -8.96
CA SER A 265 5.91 -10.68 -8.60
C SER A 265 7.00 -9.61 -8.42
N LEU A 266 8.28 -10.01 -8.52
CA LEU A 266 9.44 -9.17 -8.31
C LEU A 266 10.25 -9.03 -9.60
N LYS A 267 10.80 -7.84 -9.84
CA LYS A 267 11.65 -7.56 -11.00
C LYS A 267 12.92 -8.42 -11.02
N ASN A 268 13.55 -8.62 -9.86
CA ASN A 268 14.78 -9.39 -9.75
C ASN A 268 14.90 -10.05 -8.36
N ILE A 269 14.54 -11.34 -8.29
CA ILE A 269 14.59 -12.12 -7.05
C ILE A 269 16.00 -12.24 -6.45
N LYS A 270 17.04 -12.29 -7.28
CA LYS A 270 18.44 -12.40 -6.80
C LYS A 270 18.85 -11.14 -6.05
N MET A 271 18.61 -9.97 -6.63
CA MET A 271 18.87 -8.69 -6.00
C MET A 271 18.02 -8.50 -4.75
N TYR A 272 16.75 -8.89 -4.80
CA TYR A 272 15.86 -8.84 -3.65
C TYR A 272 16.37 -9.68 -2.47
N ARG A 273 16.77 -10.93 -2.71
CA ARG A 273 17.40 -11.79 -1.68
C ARG A 273 18.66 -11.16 -1.09
N LYS A 274 19.54 -10.62 -1.94
CA LYS A 274 20.75 -9.91 -1.49
C LYS A 274 20.41 -8.73 -0.58
N ALA A 275 19.37 -7.97 -0.95
CA ALA A 275 18.92 -6.81 -0.19
C ALA A 275 18.38 -7.23 1.18
N LEU A 276 17.55 -8.28 1.25
CA LEU A 276 17.05 -8.82 2.52
C LEU A 276 18.16 -9.34 3.43
N ASN A 277 19.15 -10.04 2.88
CA ASN A 277 20.27 -10.57 3.66
C ASN A 277 21.14 -9.46 4.28
N LYS A 278 21.15 -8.26 3.67
CA LYS A 278 21.85 -7.08 4.21
C LYS A 278 21.07 -6.41 5.36
N ALA A 279 19.76 -6.66 5.47
CA ALA A 279 18.93 -6.08 6.51
C ALA A 279 18.84 -6.99 7.75
N GLN A 280 18.97 -6.39 8.93
CA GLN A 280 18.69 -7.03 10.20
C GLN A 280 17.20 -6.89 10.55
N PHE A 281 16.50 -8.03 10.66
CA PHE A 281 15.09 -8.07 10.99
C PHE A 281 14.90 -7.91 12.49
N LEU A 282 14.29 -6.80 12.91
CA LEU A 282 14.16 -6.47 14.33
C LEU A 282 13.11 -7.32 15.04
N SER A 283 13.52 -7.96 16.15
CA SER A 283 12.60 -8.45 17.17
C SER A 283 12.22 -7.31 18.13
N ARG A 284 11.25 -7.56 19.03
CA ARG A 284 10.88 -6.58 20.07
C ARG A 284 12.07 -6.14 20.92
N LYS A 285 12.98 -7.06 21.26
CA LYS A 285 14.22 -6.75 22.00
C LYS A 285 15.23 -5.99 21.13
N GLY A 286 15.33 -6.36 19.85
CA GLY A 286 16.25 -5.74 18.88
C GLY A 286 15.99 -4.24 18.65
N ARG A 287 14.78 -3.74 18.88
CA ARG A 287 14.45 -2.31 18.77
C ARG A 287 15.32 -1.42 19.65
N ASN A 288 15.63 -1.87 20.88
CA ASN A 288 16.47 -1.07 21.79
C ASN A 288 17.92 -0.97 21.32
N ILE A 289 18.42 -2.02 20.65
CA ILE A 289 19.74 -2.04 20.03
C ILE A 289 19.76 -1.08 18.83
N ALA A 290 18.74 -1.17 17.97
CA ALA A 290 18.64 -0.31 16.79
C ALA A 290 18.56 1.18 17.17
N LYS A 291 17.81 1.55 18.22
CA LYS A 291 17.71 2.95 18.71
C LYS A 291 19.06 3.57 19.09
N LYS A 292 20.01 2.73 19.53
CA LYS A 292 21.34 3.11 19.99
C LYS A 292 22.43 2.88 18.93
N SER A 293 22.06 2.31 17.77
CA SER A 293 23.01 2.02 16.69
C SER A 293 22.96 3.09 15.62
N ASN A 294 24.11 3.39 15.04
CA ASN A 294 24.18 4.16 13.80
C ASN A 294 23.68 3.28 12.65
N GLY A 295 23.13 3.95 11.63
CA GLY A 295 22.64 3.32 10.41
C GLY A 295 21.18 3.65 10.10
N VAL A 296 20.55 2.79 9.32
CA VAL A 296 19.21 3.03 8.76
C VAL A 296 18.17 2.15 9.44
N ILE A 297 17.06 2.74 9.87
CA ILE A 297 15.88 2.01 10.35
C ILE A 297 14.73 2.23 9.36
N ILE A 298 14.28 1.16 8.70
CA ILE A 298 13.10 1.15 7.83
C ILE A 298 11.93 0.57 8.62
N ALA A 299 10.89 1.39 8.86
CA ALA A 299 9.78 0.98 9.71
C ALA A 299 8.42 1.59 9.29
N PRO A 300 7.32 0.83 9.35
CA PRO A 300 5.96 1.38 9.21
C PRO A 300 5.45 2.11 10.45
N SER A 301 4.53 3.08 10.36
CA SER A 301 3.81 3.46 9.13
C SER A 301 4.46 4.61 8.37
N GLY A 302 4.40 4.55 7.03
CA GLY A 302 5.03 5.53 6.13
C GLY A 302 4.50 6.95 6.21
N MET A 303 3.40 7.17 6.92
CA MET A 303 2.83 8.50 7.19
C MET A 303 2.89 8.91 8.66
N LEU A 304 3.67 8.18 9.47
CA LEU A 304 3.88 8.45 10.90
C LEU A 304 2.59 8.49 11.74
N LYS A 305 1.50 7.89 11.28
CA LYS A 305 0.23 7.81 12.03
C LYS A 305 0.27 6.80 13.18
N GLY A 306 1.14 5.80 13.08
CA GLY A 306 1.15 4.65 13.98
C GLY A 306 2.33 3.72 13.73
N GLY A 307 2.28 2.55 14.36
CA GLY A 307 3.19 1.44 14.07
C GLY A 307 4.58 1.57 14.70
N ALA A 308 5.52 0.80 14.16
CA ALA A 308 6.89 0.68 14.67
C ALA A 308 7.70 1.98 14.55
N ALA A 309 7.47 2.79 13.50
CA ALA A 309 8.17 4.03 13.22
C ALA A 309 8.08 5.01 14.40
N ILE A 310 6.88 5.17 14.99
CA ILE A 310 6.68 6.05 16.17
C ILE A 310 7.59 5.64 17.32
N GLY A 311 7.75 4.32 17.53
CA GLY A 311 8.62 3.79 18.56
C GLY A 311 10.09 4.21 18.39
N PHE A 312 10.52 4.54 17.17
CA PHE A 312 11.86 5.04 16.87
C PHE A 312 11.94 6.55 16.87
N VAL A 313 10.92 7.28 16.41
CA VAL A 313 10.95 8.76 16.26
C VAL A 313 11.58 9.44 17.49
N LYS A 314 11.14 9.11 18.71
CA LYS A 314 11.68 9.70 19.96
C LYS A 314 13.21 9.61 20.09
N SER A 315 13.84 8.57 19.55
CA SER A 315 15.30 8.38 19.61
C SER A 315 16.09 9.21 18.60
N PHE A 316 15.42 9.87 17.65
CA PHE A 316 16.03 10.72 16.62
C PHE A 316 15.93 12.21 16.98
N LEU A 317 14.99 12.59 17.86
CA LEU A 317 14.62 13.98 18.11
C LEU A 317 15.70 14.84 18.77
N ASN A 318 16.53 14.23 19.62
CA ASN A 318 17.56 14.93 20.38
C ASN A 318 18.95 14.77 19.75
N ASP A 319 19.03 14.15 18.58
CA ASP A 319 20.29 13.87 17.91
C ASP A 319 20.42 14.75 16.66
N PRO A 320 21.21 15.84 16.72
CA PRO A 320 21.34 16.79 15.61
C PRO A 320 22.04 16.19 14.39
N LYS A 321 22.62 14.99 14.51
CA LYS A 321 23.25 14.26 13.40
C LYS A 321 22.27 13.33 12.70
N SER A 322 21.06 13.15 13.21
CA SER A 322 20.11 12.15 12.74
C SER A 322 18.98 12.76 11.93
N ALA A 323 18.38 11.98 11.03
CA ALA A 323 17.29 12.44 10.17
C ALA A 323 16.11 11.47 10.08
N ILE A 324 14.94 12.03 9.76
CA ILE A 324 13.76 11.28 9.35
C ILE A 324 13.52 11.55 7.86
N TYR A 325 13.64 10.52 7.02
CA TYR A 325 13.52 10.65 5.57
C TYR A 325 12.17 10.09 5.08
N LEU A 326 11.27 10.98 4.63
CA LEU A 326 9.95 10.60 4.11
C LEU A 326 10.01 10.25 2.62
N ILE A 327 9.73 8.99 2.28
CA ILE A 327 9.87 8.44 0.91
C ILE A 327 8.54 8.11 0.20
N GLY A 328 7.40 8.45 0.80
CA GLY A 328 6.08 8.12 0.29
C GLY A 328 5.11 9.29 0.36
N TYR A 329 3.99 9.17 -0.34
CA TYR A 329 2.92 10.15 -0.28
C TYR A 329 2.49 10.41 1.16
N GLN A 330 2.23 11.68 1.48
CA GLN A 330 1.71 12.08 2.77
C GLN A 330 0.29 12.63 2.58
N VAL A 331 -0.72 11.83 2.94
CA VAL A 331 -2.13 12.27 2.86
C VAL A 331 -2.33 13.49 3.76
N GLU A 332 -3.20 14.41 3.30
CA GLU A 332 -3.50 15.64 4.02
C GLU A 332 -3.85 15.42 5.50
N GLY A 333 -3.22 16.25 6.33
CA GLY A 333 -3.33 16.24 7.78
C GLY A 333 -2.67 15.05 8.49
N SER A 334 -2.01 14.11 7.80
CA SER A 334 -1.23 13.06 8.46
C SER A 334 -0.06 13.66 9.27
N PRO A 335 0.46 12.97 10.30
CA PRO A 335 1.66 13.45 11.01
C PRO A 335 2.84 13.69 10.06
N GLY A 336 3.06 12.82 9.07
CA GLY A 336 4.09 13.03 8.06
C GLY A 336 3.84 14.22 7.13
N ARG A 337 2.57 14.56 6.81
CA ARG A 337 2.25 15.79 6.08
C ARG A 337 2.53 17.03 6.92
N SER A 338 2.16 17.00 8.21
CA SER A 338 2.47 18.08 9.15
C SER A 338 3.98 18.30 9.30
N LEU A 339 4.78 17.22 9.29
CA LEU A 339 6.23 17.33 9.27
C LEU A 339 6.74 18.08 8.04
N LEU A 340 6.23 17.76 6.85
CA LEU A 340 6.65 18.42 5.61
C LEU A 340 6.22 19.90 5.56
N ASP A 341 4.98 20.20 5.93
CA ASP A 341 4.40 21.53 5.70
C ASP A 341 4.80 22.53 6.82
N LYS A 342 5.00 22.04 8.04
CA LYS A 342 5.18 22.88 9.24
C LYS A 342 6.48 22.62 9.98
N GLY A 343 7.23 21.59 9.61
CA GLY A 343 8.32 21.08 10.44
C GLY A 343 7.84 20.51 11.77
N VAL A 344 6.52 20.27 11.96
CA VAL A 344 5.98 19.85 13.26
C VAL A 344 5.31 18.49 13.19
N ILE A 345 5.64 17.61 14.14
CA ILE A 345 4.86 16.40 14.40
C ILE A 345 4.26 16.44 15.80
N GLU A 346 2.95 16.25 15.87
CA GLU A 346 2.23 16.03 17.12
C GLU A 346 1.77 14.59 17.23
N PHE A 347 2.11 13.96 18.35
CA PHE A 347 1.61 12.64 18.70
C PHE A 347 0.75 12.72 19.94
N LYS A 348 -0.38 12.01 19.90
CA LYS A 348 -1.22 11.76 21.08
C LYS A 348 -1.06 10.30 21.45
N GLU A 349 -0.16 9.99 22.38
CA GLU A 349 0.02 8.63 22.88
C GLU A 349 -1.02 8.37 23.99
N LYS A 350 -1.85 7.33 23.80
CA LYS A 350 -2.78 6.87 24.83
C LYS A 350 -2.09 5.76 25.62
N TYR A 351 -1.67 6.03 26.84
CA TYR A 351 -1.13 4.98 27.72
C TYR A 351 -2.27 4.06 28.18
N ARG A 352 -1.93 2.78 28.43
CA ARG A 352 -2.85 1.75 28.96
C ARG A 352 -3.56 2.13 30.28
N ARG A 353 -3.17 3.24 30.93
CA ARG A 353 -3.72 3.75 32.21
C ARG A 353 -4.49 5.07 32.09
N GLY A 354 -4.95 5.46 30.89
CA GLY A 354 -5.83 6.62 30.73
C GLY A 354 -5.16 7.99 30.66
N TYR A 355 -3.84 8.07 30.86
CA TYR A 355 -3.07 9.29 30.62
C TYR A 355 -2.81 9.47 29.11
N MET A 356 -3.21 10.63 28.59
CA MET A 356 -2.83 11.11 27.27
C MET A 356 -1.55 11.92 27.43
N GLU A 357 -0.44 11.45 26.87
CA GLU A 357 0.74 12.27 26.72
C GLU A 357 0.72 12.83 25.29
N SER A 358 0.65 14.15 25.18
CA SER A 358 0.83 14.86 23.92
C SER A 358 2.24 15.39 23.85
N PHE A 359 2.99 14.97 22.82
CA PHE A 359 4.29 15.56 22.53
C PHE A 359 4.23 16.24 21.17
N LYS A 360 4.64 17.52 21.15
CA LYS A 360 4.85 18.33 19.96
C LYS A 360 6.35 18.34 19.67
N ILE A 361 6.71 18.12 18.43
CA ILE A 361 8.09 18.05 17.96
C ILE A 361 8.25 19.07 16.86
N GLU A 362 9.26 19.93 16.97
CA GLU A 362 9.70 20.83 15.91
C GLU A 362 10.99 20.26 15.31
N ALA A 363 10.91 19.78 14.07
CA ALA A 363 12.06 19.38 13.29
C ALA A 363 12.76 20.63 12.75
N LYS A 364 14.09 20.64 12.83
CA LYS A 364 14.91 21.54 12.03
C LYS A 364 14.97 20.91 10.64
N CYS A 365 14.18 21.43 9.71
CA CYS A 365 14.14 20.97 8.32
C CYS A 365 15.35 21.48 7.54
#